data_AF-A0A349FE22-F1
#
_entry.id   AF-A0A349FE22-F1
#
_cell.length_a   1.000
_cell.length_b   1.000
_cell.length_c   1.000
_cell.angle_alpha   90.00
_cell.angle_beta   90.00
_cell.angle_gamma   90.00
#
_symmetry.space_group_name_H-M   'P 1'
#
loop_
_entity.id
_entity.type
_entity.pdbx_description
1 polymer ?
#
loop_
_entity_poly.entity_id
_entity_poly.type
_entity_poly.pdbx_seq_one_letter_code
_entity_poly.pdbx_strand_id
1 'polypeptide(L)'
;MDRHLTSSQVVSDALESAFTTPARNLTKSRGKNIHRFASVKMGHRVSVESTLEFDACFHFDFVKSITRFCSQPIRYTYVLDGKKHKYVPDFLVEFDSGEFILYEVKSDFEISKSDFKREFEAKRLAAKRLGVELELIEESQIRVAPLLNNLKLIHR
;
A
#
# COMPACT_ATOMS: atom_id res chain seq x y z
N MET A 1 31.83 0.08 18.44
CA MET A 1 31.79 1.20 17.48
C MET A 1 30.36 1.29 16.98
N ASP A 2 29.53 2.06 17.67
CA ASP A 2 28.11 2.19 17.34
C ASP A 2 27.94 3.04 16.10
N ARG A 3 27.66 2.38 14.97
CA ARG A 3 27.16 3.05 13.77
C ARG A 3 25.77 3.60 14.10
N HIS A 4 25.69 4.88 14.40
CA HIS A 4 24.41 5.58 14.45
C HIS A 4 23.81 5.56 13.04
N LEU A 5 22.79 4.73 12.81
CA LEU A 5 22.01 4.79 11.56
C LEU A 5 21.30 6.15 11.49
N THR A 6 21.37 6.79 10.32
CA THR A 6 20.59 8.00 10.05
C THR A 6 19.11 7.64 9.94
N SER A 7 18.21 8.58 10.22
CA SER A 7 16.75 8.33 10.11
C SER A 7 16.32 7.86 8.72
N SER A 8 17.03 8.29 7.67
CA SER A 8 16.79 7.88 6.28
C SER A 8 17.18 6.42 6.02
N GLN A 9 18.34 5.97 6.55
CA GLN A 9 18.75 4.57 6.41
C GLN A 9 17.77 3.63 7.11
N VAL A 10 17.32 4.00 8.32
CA VAL A 10 16.33 3.19 9.08
C VAL A 10 15.03 3.03 8.31
N VAL A 11 14.55 4.08 7.64
CA VAL A 11 13.31 4.00 6.84
C VAL A 11 13.52 3.11 5.62
N SER A 12 14.63 3.29 4.89
CA SER A 12 14.94 2.44 3.73
C SER A 12 15.01 0.96 4.12
N ASP A 13 15.70 0.63 5.21
CA ASP A 13 15.80 -0.73 5.72
C ASP A 13 14.42 -1.29 6.12
N ALA A 14 13.55 -0.44 6.68
CA ALA A 14 12.18 -0.83 7.03
C ALA A 14 11.30 -1.09 5.80
N LEU A 15 11.43 -0.30 4.74
CA LEU A 15 10.74 -0.52 3.46
C LEU A 15 11.21 -1.82 2.80
N GLU A 16 12.51 -2.06 2.77
CA GLU A 16 13.08 -3.31 2.26
C GLU A 16 12.62 -4.53 3.06
N SER A 17 12.66 -4.44 4.39
CA SER A 17 12.20 -5.52 5.26
C SER A 17 10.69 -5.79 5.10
N ALA A 18 9.89 -4.81 4.69
CA ALA A 18 8.43 -4.95 4.60
C ALA A 18 7.98 -5.98 3.56
N PHE A 19 8.78 -6.26 2.53
CA PHE A 19 8.46 -7.29 1.54
C PHE A 19 8.50 -8.71 2.09
N THR A 20 9.21 -8.93 3.20
CA THR A 20 9.30 -10.23 3.88
C THR A 20 8.54 -10.25 5.21
N THR A 21 8.56 -9.13 5.92
CA THR A 21 7.98 -8.97 7.26
C THR A 21 7.10 -7.73 7.30
N PRO A 22 5.87 -7.79 6.76
CA PRO A 22 4.96 -6.65 6.75
C PRO A 22 4.54 -6.28 8.19
N ALA A 23 4.29 -5.00 8.43
CA ALA A 23 3.92 -4.47 9.73
C ALA A 23 2.62 -5.07 10.31
N ARG A 24 1.78 -5.68 9.46
CA ARG A 24 0.62 -6.45 9.89
C ARG A 24 0.47 -7.74 9.08
N ASN A 25 0.44 -8.85 9.82
CA ASN A 25 0.01 -10.13 9.26
C ASN A 25 -1.52 -10.22 9.26
N LEU A 26 -2.12 -10.32 8.09
CA LEU A 26 -3.57 -10.45 7.94
C LEU A 26 -4.01 -11.90 8.19
N THR A 27 -4.64 -12.12 9.35
CA THR A 27 -5.23 -13.40 9.75
C THR A 27 -6.75 -13.29 9.85
N LYS A 28 -7.49 -14.36 9.50
CA LYS A 28 -8.96 -14.36 9.56
C LYS A 28 -9.43 -13.96 10.98
N SER A 29 -10.20 -12.88 11.06
CA SER A 29 -10.86 -12.45 12.30
C SER A 29 -12.36 -12.26 12.04
N ARG A 30 -13.17 -12.31 13.10
CA ARG A 30 -14.61 -12.00 12.99
C ARG A 30 -14.78 -10.60 12.37
N GLY A 31 -15.57 -10.50 11.31
CA GLY A 31 -15.93 -9.24 10.65
C GLY A 31 -14.96 -8.72 9.58
N LYS A 32 -13.84 -9.41 9.29
CA LYS A 32 -12.91 -9.00 8.22
C LYS A 32 -12.86 -10.01 7.09
N ASN A 33 -13.16 -9.56 5.87
CA ASN A 33 -13.06 -10.37 4.66
C ASN A 33 -11.63 -10.26 4.12
N ILE A 34 -10.81 -11.27 4.39
CA ILE A 34 -9.46 -11.34 3.82
C ILE A 34 -9.53 -12.02 2.46
N HIS A 35 -9.08 -11.30 1.44
CA HIS A 35 -8.89 -11.83 0.10
C HIS A 35 -7.43 -12.26 -0.07
N ARG A 36 -7.20 -13.27 -0.92
CA ARG A 36 -5.85 -13.81 -1.16
C ARG A 36 -5.58 -13.86 -2.66
N PHE A 37 -4.87 -12.88 -3.15
CA PHE A 37 -4.44 -12.74 -4.55
C PHE A 37 -3.22 -13.62 -4.81
N ALA A 38 -3.22 -14.41 -5.87
CA ALA A 38 -2.10 -15.29 -6.22
C ALA A 38 -1.22 -14.59 -7.26
N SER A 39 -0.26 -13.78 -6.81
CA SER A 39 0.55 -12.93 -7.69
C SER A 39 1.61 -13.74 -8.43
N VAL A 40 1.68 -13.55 -9.75
CA VAL A 40 2.74 -14.12 -10.59
C VAL A 40 4.04 -13.35 -10.35
N LYS A 41 3.98 -12.01 -10.29
CA LYS A 41 5.16 -11.15 -10.09
C LYS A 41 5.87 -11.45 -8.77
N MET A 42 5.10 -11.68 -7.71
CA MET A 42 5.63 -11.94 -6.38
C MET A 42 5.96 -13.41 -6.13
N GLY A 43 5.46 -14.33 -6.97
CA GLY A 43 5.63 -15.77 -6.79
C GLY A 43 4.95 -16.34 -5.54
N HIS A 44 4.08 -15.55 -4.87
CA HIS A 44 3.37 -15.96 -3.66
C HIS A 44 2.03 -15.23 -3.52
N ARG A 45 1.25 -15.62 -2.50
CA ARG A 45 -0.08 -15.04 -2.27
C ARG A 45 0.02 -13.75 -1.47
N VAL A 46 -0.51 -12.66 -2.01
CA VAL A 46 -0.70 -11.38 -1.31
C VAL A 46 -2.08 -11.39 -0.64
N SER A 47 -2.12 -11.04 0.65
CA SER A 47 -3.38 -10.99 1.40
C SER A 47 -3.81 -9.55 1.59
N VAL A 48 -5.10 -9.27 1.42
CA VAL A 48 -5.65 -7.90 1.45
C VAL A 48 -6.99 -7.87 2.20
N GLU A 49 -7.38 -6.71 2.72
CA GLU A 49 -8.56 -6.55 3.59
C GLU A 49 -9.84 -6.14 2.84
N SER A 50 -9.76 -5.86 1.54
CA SER A 50 -10.92 -5.49 0.73
C SER A 50 -10.89 -6.03 -0.70
N THR A 51 -12.07 -6.12 -1.32
CA THR A 51 -12.20 -6.45 -2.75
C THR A 51 -11.52 -5.40 -3.64
N LEU A 52 -11.51 -4.12 -3.21
CA LEU A 52 -10.90 -3.06 -4.01
C LEU A 52 -9.36 -3.17 -4.00
N GLU A 53 -8.77 -3.47 -2.85
CA GLU A 53 -7.34 -3.82 -2.75
C GLU A 53 -7.02 -5.09 -3.58
N PHE A 54 -7.92 -6.07 -3.58
CA PHE A 54 -7.76 -7.27 -4.41
C PHE A 54 -7.77 -6.94 -5.90
N ASP A 55 -8.65 -6.03 -6.33
CA ASP A 55 -8.69 -5.55 -7.72
C ASP A 55 -7.43 -4.74 -8.07
N ALA A 56 -6.90 -3.94 -7.14
CA ALA A 56 -5.65 -3.20 -7.31
C ALA A 56 -4.44 -4.13 -7.55
N CYS A 57 -4.42 -5.30 -6.90
CA CYS A 57 -3.35 -6.29 -7.07
C CYS A 57 -3.16 -6.72 -8.54
N PHE A 58 -4.24 -6.80 -9.34
CA PHE A 58 -4.09 -7.10 -10.77
C PHE A 58 -3.23 -6.05 -11.47
N HIS A 59 -3.46 -4.77 -11.22
CA HIS A 59 -2.67 -3.71 -11.84
C HIS A 59 -1.21 -3.80 -11.43
N PHE A 60 -0.93 -3.97 -10.14
CA PHE A 60 0.45 -4.14 -9.66
C PHE A 60 1.15 -5.34 -10.29
N ASP A 61 0.47 -6.46 -10.48
CA ASP A 61 1.04 -7.67 -11.06
C ASP A 61 1.42 -7.51 -12.55
N PHE A 62 0.68 -6.67 -13.30
CA PHE A 62 0.85 -6.50 -14.75
C PHE A 62 1.66 -5.28 -15.17
N VAL A 63 1.75 -4.23 -14.36
CA VAL A 63 2.57 -3.05 -14.69
C VAL A 63 4.04 -3.47 -14.73
N LYS A 64 4.70 -3.16 -15.86
CA LYS A 64 6.08 -3.62 -16.13
C LYS A 64 7.13 -2.92 -15.27
N SER A 65 6.95 -1.64 -15.00
CA SER A 65 7.88 -0.85 -14.20
C SER A 65 7.85 -1.23 -12.72
N ILE A 66 6.81 -1.95 -12.25
CA ILE A 66 6.77 -2.46 -10.88
C ILE A 66 7.59 -3.75 -10.80
N THR A 67 8.58 -3.78 -9.91
CA THR A 67 9.44 -4.96 -9.69
C THR A 67 8.87 -5.87 -8.62
N ARG A 68 8.35 -5.30 -7.52
CA ARG A 68 7.65 -6.02 -6.45
C ARG A 68 6.68 -5.12 -5.69
N PHE A 69 5.73 -5.75 -4.99
CA PHE A 69 4.80 -5.09 -4.10
C PHE A 69 4.46 -5.96 -2.89
N CYS A 70 4.07 -5.35 -1.78
CA CYS A 70 3.52 -6.06 -0.63
C CYS A 70 2.39 -5.27 0.05
N SER A 71 1.52 -5.97 0.77
CA SER A 71 0.42 -5.39 1.52
C SER A 71 0.83 -5.02 2.94
N GLN A 72 0.25 -3.96 3.49
CA GLN A 72 0.39 -3.56 4.90
C GLN A 72 1.85 -3.41 5.38
N PRO A 73 2.68 -2.63 4.64
CA PRO A 73 4.13 -2.78 4.62
C PRO A 73 4.80 -2.29 5.91
N ILE A 74 4.65 -1.01 6.22
CA ILE A 74 5.27 -0.34 7.36
C ILE A 74 4.22 0.38 8.20
N ARG A 75 4.55 0.61 9.47
CA ARG A 75 3.72 1.40 10.37
C ARG A 75 4.42 2.70 10.71
N TYR A 76 3.72 3.81 10.59
CA TYR A 76 4.22 5.10 11.05
C TYR A 76 3.16 5.91 11.79
N THR A 77 3.59 7.05 12.37
CA THR A 77 2.73 7.95 13.14
C THR A 77 2.46 9.23 12.35
N TYR A 78 1.21 9.66 12.34
CA TYR A 78 0.80 10.98 11.84
C TYR A 78 0.09 11.77 12.93
N VAL A 79 -0.02 13.09 12.74
CA VAL A 79 -0.71 13.99 13.68
C VAL A 79 -1.95 14.55 13.00
N LEU A 80 -3.11 14.41 13.64
CA LEU A 80 -4.38 15.00 13.22
C LEU A 80 -5.03 15.62 14.45
N ASP A 81 -5.47 16.88 14.36
CA ASP A 81 -6.11 17.60 15.48
C ASP A 81 -5.31 17.56 16.79
N GLY A 82 -3.97 17.70 16.68
CA GLY A 82 -3.04 17.66 17.81
C GLY A 82 -2.83 16.27 18.43
N LYS A 83 -3.49 15.23 17.92
CA LYS A 83 -3.39 13.86 18.42
C LYS A 83 -2.49 13.01 17.52
N LYS A 84 -1.72 12.10 18.12
CA LYS A 84 -0.88 11.14 17.40
C LYS A 84 -1.68 9.89 17.07
N HIS A 85 -1.62 9.46 15.82
CA HIS A 85 -2.31 8.29 15.30
C HIS A 85 -1.32 7.35 14.62
N LYS A 86 -1.52 6.04 14.75
CA LYS A 86 -0.75 5.01 14.04
C LYS A 86 -1.45 4.69 12.72
N TYR A 87 -0.67 4.53 11.66
CA TYR A 87 -1.17 4.23 10.33
C TYR A 87 -0.28 3.18 9.64
N VAL A 88 -0.91 2.37 8.81
CA VAL A 88 -0.29 1.35 7.95
C VAL A 88 -0.94 1.54 6.58
N PRO A 89 -0.18 1.93 5.54
CA PRO A 89 -0.69 1.99 4.18
C PRO A 89 -1.16 0.64 3.67
N ASP A 90 -1.99 0.63 2.65
CA ASP A 90 -2.49 -0.62 2.07
C ASP A 90 -1.38 -1.38 1.34
N PHE A 91 -0.52 -0.68 0.58
CA PHE A 91 0.58 -1.28 -0.17
C PHE A 91 1.90 -0.51 -0.12
N LEU A 92 2.99 -1.23 -0.35
CA LEU A 92 4.28 -0.72 -0.79
C LEU A 92 4.58 -1.29 -2.17
N VAL A 93 5.05 -0.45 -3.07
CA VAL A 93 5.46 -0.80 -4.43
C VAL A 93 6.88 -0.34 -4.65
N GLU A 94 7.70 -1.21 -5.26
CA GLU A 94 9.01 -0.85 -5.80
C GLU A 94 8.95 -0.75 -7.32
N PHE A 95 9.54 0.31 -7.86
CA PHE A 95 9.71 0.51 -9.29
C PHE A 95 11.10 0.10 -9.75
N ASP A 96 11.26 -0.16 -11.05
CA ASP A 96 12.53 -0.50 -11.70
C ASP A 96 13.57 0.63 -11.64
N SER A 97 13.14 1.85 -11.34
CA SER A 97 14.00 2.98 -10.96
C SER A 97 14.68 2.82 -9.59
N GLY A 98 14.23 1.87 -8.77
CA GLY A 98 14.61 1.71 -7.36
C GLY A 98 13.78 2.56 -6.39
N GLU A 99 12.76 3.26 -6.89
CA GLU A 99 11.87 4.08 -6.06
C GLU A 99 10.84 3.23 -5.29
N PHE A 100 10.59 3.62 -4.04
CA PHE A 100 9.52 3.08 -3.21
C PHE A 100 8.36 4.07 -3.11
N ILE A 101 7.13 3.59 -3.38
CA ILE A 101 5.91 4.37 -3.16
C ILE A 101 4.95 3.58 -2.28
N LEU A 102 4.37 4.27 -1.30
CA LEU A 102 3.27 3.75 -0.49
C LEU A 102 1.94 4.10 -1.15
N TYR A 103 0.99 3.17 -1.13
CA TYR A 103 -0.34 3.38 -1.68
C TYR A 103 -1.43 3.17 -0.64
N GLU A 104 -2.40 4.08 -0.63
CA GLU A 104 -3.70 3.92 0.04
C GLU A 104 -4.77 3.68 -1.04
N VAL A 105 -5.61 2.66 -0.85
CA VAL A 105 -6.71 2.34 -1.76
C VAL A 105 -8.03 2.77 -1.13
N LYS A 106 -8.85 3.51 -1.88
CA LYS A 106 -10.16 4.00 -1.40
C LYS A 106 -11.23 4.01 -2.47
N SER A 107 -12.47 3.74 -2.04
CA SER A 107 -13.64 3.95 -2.89
C SER A 107 -13.93 5.43 -3.09
N ASP A 108 -14.57 5.77 -4.22
CA ASP A 108 -14.99 7.15 -4.51
C ASP A 108 -15.91 7.70 -3.40
N PHE A 109 -16.73 6.82 -2.79
CA PHE A 109 -17.57 7.16 -1.65
C PHE A 109 -16.75 7.53 -0.40
N GLU A 110 -15.69 6.80 -0.08
CA GLU A 110 -14.83 7.14 1.07
C GLU A 110 -14.10 8.46 0.86
N ILE A 111 -13.65 8.71 -0.37
CA ILE A 111 -12.98 9.97 -0.76
C ILE A 111 -13.94 11.16 -0.65
N SER A 112 -15.23 10.94 -0.91
CA SER A 112 -16.27 11.98 -0.83
C SER A 112 -16.55 12.48 0.60
N LYS A 113 -16.10 11.76 1.63
CA LYS A 113 -16.29 12.16 3.03
C LYS A 113 -15.51 13.43 3.35
N SER A 114 -16.14 14.36 4.06
CA SER A 114 -15.58 15.69 4.37
C SER A 114 -14.21 15.64 5.07
N ASP A 115 -14.00 14.65 5.94
CA ASP A 115 -12.75 14.53 6.70
C ASP A 115 -11.63 13.83 5.94
N PHE A 116 -11.94 13.13 4.84
CA PHE A 116 -10.98 12.28 4.15
C PHE A 116 -9.76 13.07 3.67
N LYS A 117 -9.97 14.17 2.93
CA LYS A 117 -8.87 14.96 2.36
C LYS A 117 -7.89 15.44 3.43
N ARG A 118 -8.44 15.90 4.55
CA ARG A 118 -7.67 16.43 5.69
C ARG A 118 -6.87 15.34 6.39
N GLU A 119 -7.49 14.18 6.62
CA GLU A 119 -6.82 13.04 7.23
C GLU A 119 -5.74 12.45 6.30
N PHE A 120 -6.04 12.29 5.01
CA PHE A 120 -5.10 11.78 4.02
C PHE A 120 -3.89 12.69 3.87
N GLU A 121 -4.09 14.02 3.86
CA GLU A 121 -2.98 14.97 3.82
C GLU A 121 -2.04 14.82 5.02
N ALA A 122 -2.59 14.62 6.22
CA ALA A 122 -1.79 14.40 7.42
C ALA A 122 -0.95 13.11 7.34
N LYS A 123 -1.52 12.04 6.76
CA LYS A 123 -0.80 10.77 6.49
C LYS A 123 0.31 10.96 5.46
N ARG A 124 0.03 11.71 4.38
CA ARG A 124 0.99 11.99 3.30
C ARG A 124 2.16 12.85 3.77
N LEU A 125 1.89 13.92 4.52
CA LEU A 125 2.94 14.75 5.12
C LEU A 125 3.82 13.96 6.09
N ALA A 126 3.24 13.01 6.83
CA ALA A 126 4.01 12.13 7.70
C ALA A 126 4.88 11.14 6.91
N ALA A 127 4.39 10.56 5.81
CA ALA A 127 5.21 9.74 4.90
C ALA A 127 6.37 10.55 4.31
N LYS A 128 6.10 11.75 3.81
CA LYS A 128 7.12 12.64 3.23
C LYS A 128 8.23 12.98 4.22
N ARG A 129 7.92 13.15 5.51
CA ARG A 129 8.94 13.35 6.57
C ARG A 129 9.83 12.13 6.80
N LEU A 130 9.37 10.94 6.43
CA LEU A 130 10.17 9.70 6.43
C LEU A 130 10.98 9.55 5.14
N GLY A 131 10.78 10.42 4.15
CA GLY A 131 11.47 10.35 2.86
C GLY A 131 10.84 9.37 1.86
N VAL A 132 9.56 9.06 2.02
CA VAL A 132 8.80 8.19 1.10
C VAL A 132 7.48 8.86 0.72
N GLU A 133 7.04 8.72 -0.53
CA GLU A 133 5.78 9.27 -0.98
C GLU A 133 4.60 8.35 -0.62
N LEU A 134 3.43 8.96 -0.40
CA LEU A 134 2.16 8.27 -0.21
C LEU A 134 1.16 8.76 -1.24
N GLU A 135 0.70 7.85 -2.08
CA GLU A 135 -0.26 8.11 -3.15
C GLU A 135 -1.61 7.46 -2.86
N LEU A 136 -2.67 8.07 -3.39
CA LEU A 136 -4.02 7.55 -3.33
C LEU A 136 -4.33 6.85 -4.65
N ILE A 137 -4.87 5.63 -4.59
CA ILE A 137 -5.48 4.96 -5.73
C ILE A 137 -7.00 4.94 -5.51
N GLU A 138 -7.72 5.59 -6.41
CA GLU A 138 -9.18 5.69 -6.37
C GLU A 138 -9.82 4.48 -7.06
N GLU A 139 -11.05 4.14 -6.66
CA GLU A 139 -11.81 3.06 -7.27
C GLU A 139 -11.99 3.25 -8.77
N SER A 140 -12.25 4.49 -9.19
CA SER A 140 -12.36 4.86 -10.60
C SER A 140 -11.10 4.58 -11.42
N GLN A 141 -9.91 4.56 -10.79
CA GLN A 141 -8.64 4.21 -11.45
C GLN A 141 -8.41 2.69 -11.50
N ILE A 142 -8.94 1.94 -10.54
CA ILE A 142 -8.80 0.48 -10.45
C ILE A 142 -9.83 -0.22 -11.34
N ARG A 143 -11.09 0.19 -11.27
CA ARG A 143 -12.23 -0.48 -11.91
C ARG A 143 -12.56 0.09 -13.27
N VAL A 144 -11.51 0.38 -14.05
CA VAL A 144 -11.62 0.84 -15.43
C VAL A 144 -11.97 -0.35 -16.34
N ALA A 145 -13.11 -0.28 -17.00
CA ALA A 145 -13.49 -1.22 -18.05
C ALA A 145 -12.96 -0.77 -19.42
N PRO A 146 -12.50 -1.68 -20.30
CA PRO A 146 -12.43 -3.14 -20.12
C PRO A 146 -11.14 -3.62 -19.43
N LEU A 147 -10.24 -2.69 -19.05
CA LEU A 147 -8.89 -3.01 -18.57
C LEU A 147 -8.90 -4.05 -17.45
N LEU A 148 -9.60 -3.81 -16.34
CA LEU A 148 -9.61 -4.73 -15.21
C LEU A 148 -10.12 -6.13 -15.59
N ASN A 149 -11.10 -6.21 -16.50
CA ASN A 149 -11.62 -7.48 -16.98
C ASN A 149 -10.56 -8.25 -17.78
N ASN A 150 -9.79 -7.55 -18.61
CA ASN A 150 -8.70 -8.14 -19.38
C ASN A 150 -7.58 -8.63 -18.46
N LEU A 151 -7.20 -7.85 -17.45
CA LEU A 151 -6.19 -8.28 -16.47
C LEU A 151 -6.65 -9.55 -15.74
N LYS A 152 -7.93 -9.60 -15.32
CA LYS A 152 -8.52 -10.80 -14.70
C LYS A 152 -8.54 -12.02 -15.62
N LEU A 153 -8.71 -11.83 -16.94
CA LEU A 153 -8.70 -12.92 -17.91
C LEU A 153 -7.29 -13.46 -18.15
N ILE A 154 -6.28 -12.58 -18.25
CA ILE A 154 -4.88 -12.97 -18.48
C ILE A 154 -4.29 -13.65 -17.25
N HIS A 155 -4.71 -13.24 -16.05
CA HIS A 155 -4.26 -13.81 -14.78
C HIS A 155 -4.84 -15.23 -14.49
N ARG A 156 -5.63 -15.80 -15.41
CA ARG A 156 -6.23 -17.14 -15.20
C ARG A 156 -5.21 -18.27 -15.25
#